data_AF-A0A355AI67-F1
#
_entry.id   AF-A0A355AI67-F1
#
_cell.length_a   1.000
_cell.length_b   1.000
_cell.length_c   1.000
_cell.angle_alpha   90.00
_cell.angle_beta   90.00
_cell.angle_gamma   90.00
#
_symmetry.space_group_name_H-M   'P 1'
#
loop_
_entity.id
_entity.type
_entity.pdbx_description
1 polymer ?
#
loop_
_entity_poly.entity_id
_entity_poly.type
_entity_poly.pdbx_seq_one_letter_code
_entity_poly.pdbx_strand_id
1 'polypeptide(L)'
;IAAIRDTAVGRSHKAGRGIALIGLALSVGFGVQSFTVFSVNAWIDHSRARETVVQWHQAIRAGEWDVVHGFCAPGLLPSEEVEFDDPDHDGHQHDSVESRKLSEIKALQELPAVRSLAACNKITISDIVRGDQQFQGSLHVTVDVNECKQNPEDALPLTVDLWLNQKTQEEPEVGKDAAGFQNVEIWQIIRVDPSE
;
A
#
# COMPACT_ATOMS: atom_id res chain seq x y z
N ILE A 1 47.05 26.30 9.35
CA ILE A 1 45.81 27.03 9.69
C ILE A 1 46.15 28.51 9.64
N ALA A 2 45.81 29.20 8.56
CA ALA A 2 46.08 30.63 8.37
C ALA A 2 45.02 31.26 7.45
N ALA A 3 44.30 32.22 8.03
CA ALA A 3 43.82 33.49 7.49
C ALA A 3 43.14 33.54 6.11
N ILE A 4 41.90 34.02 6.13
CA ILE A 4 41.31 34.86 5.09
C ILE A 4 42.32 35.98 4.77
N ARG A 5 42.81 36.03 3.53
CA ARG A 5 43.57 37.19 3.03
C ARG A 5 43.28 37.44 1.55
N ASP A 6 42.73 38.62 1.32
CA ASP A 6 42.79 39.47 0.14
C ASP A 6 42.38 38.91 -1.23
N THR A 7 41.16 39.28 -1.59
CA THR A 7 40.83 39.84 -2.89
C THR A 7 41.68 41.09 -3.19
N ALA A 8 42.77 40.95 -3.96
CA ALA A 8 43.29 42.05 -4.81
C ALA A 8 44.26 41.55 -5.90
N VAL A 9 43.73 41.54 -7.13
CA VAL A 9 44.41 41.89 -8.40
C VAL A 9 45.65 41.09 -8.82
N GLY A 10 45.47 40.17 -9.78
CA GLY A 10 46.55 39.60 -10.59
C GLY A 10 46.03 38.73 -11.75
N ARG A 11 45.93 39.34 -12.95
CA ARG A 11 45.82 38.76 -14.30
C ARG A 11 45.49 37.26 -14.50
N SER A 12 44.50 37.03 -15.39
CA SER A 12 44.28 35.82 -16.21
C SER A 12 43.83 34.56 -15.43
N HIS A 13 42.60 34.07 -15.54
CA HIS A 13 42.10 33.36 -16.71
C HIS A 13 40.55 33.42 -16.75
N LYS A 14 39.98 33.96 -17.84
CA LYS A 14 38.53 33.94 -18.11
C LYS A 14 37.94 32.52 -18.29
N ALA A 15 38.76 31.47 -18.27
CA ALA A 15 38.35 30.09 -18.55
C ALA A 15 37.78 29.31 -17.34
N GLY A 16 38.05 29.72 -16.10
CA GLY A 16 37.64 28.96 -14.91
C GLY A 16 36.21 29.23 -14.40
N ARG A 17 35.63 30.40 -14.73
CA ARG A 17 34.27 30.77 -14.30
C ARG A 17 33.15 30.07 -15.07
N GLY A 18 33.40 29.66 -16.32
CA GLY A 18 32.42 28.94 -17.13
C GLY A 18 32.19 27.50 -16.66
N ILE A 19 33.26 26.81 -16.24
CA ILE A 19 33.20 25.41 -15.80
C ILE A 19 32.51 25.28 -14.43
N ALA A 20 32.76 26.23 -13.51
CA ALA A 20 32.08 26.26 -12.21
C ALA A 20 30.56 26.50 -12.32
N LEU A 21 30.12 27.33 -13.28
CA LEU A 21 28.70 27.58 -13.52
C LEU A 21 28.00 26.41 -14.23
N ILE A 22 28.69 25.70 -15.13
CA ILE A 22 28.16 24.48 -15.76
C ILE A 22 28.03 23.34 -14.72
N GLY A 23 29.00 23.19 -13.80
CA GLY A 23 28.92 22.21 -12.72
C GLY A 23 27.73 22.45 -11.77
N LEU A 24 27.41 23.71 -11.48
CA LEU A 24 26.27 24.08 -10.64
C LEU A 24 24.93 23.95 -11.38
N ALA A 25 24.89 24.26 -12.68
CA ALA A 25 23.71 24.03 -13.52
C ALA A 25 23.40 22.54 -13.72
N LEU A 26 24.42 21.68 -13.85
CA LEU A 26 24.25 20.23 -13.92
C LEU A 26 23.80 19.64 -12.57
N SER A 27 24.31 20.11 -11.43
CA SER A 27 23.82 19.63 -10.12
C SER A 27 22.38 20.04 -9.84
N VAL A 28 21.96 21.23 -10.27
CA VAL A 28 20.55 21.66 -10.20
C VAL A 28 19.68 20.86 -11.17
N GLY A 29 20.18 20.53 -12.37
CA GLY A 29 19.49 19.68 -13.34
C GLY A 29 19.21 18.26 -12.82
N PHE A 30 20.20 17.60 -12.20
CA PHE A 30 20.02 16.29 -11.57
C PHE A 30 19.14 16.35 -10.32
N GLY A 31 19.24 17.42 -9.52
CA GLY A 31 18.35 17.65 -8.37
C GLY A 31 16.89 17.80 -8.78
N VAL A 32 16.58 18.64 -9.77
CA VAL A 32 15.20 18.84 -10.24
C VAL A 32 14.62 17.57 -10.87
N GLN A 33 15.41 16.80 -11.63
CA GLN A 33 14.96 15.52 -12.19
C GLN A 33 14.68 14.48 -11.11
N SER A 34 15.51 14.40 -10.06
CA SER A 34 15.26 13.49 -8.95
C SER A 34 14.04 13.92 -8.14
N PHE A 35 13.90 15.20 -7.75
CA PHE A 35 12.72 15.67 -7.05
C PHE A 35 11.43 15.46 -7.86
N THR A 36 11.44 15.70 -9.17
CA THR A 36 10.26 15.49 -10.02
C THR A 36 9.91 14.00 -10.14
N VAL A 37 10.89 13.10 -10.35
CA VAL A 37 10.65 11.65 -10.37
C VAL A 37 10.15 11.14 -9.01
N PHE A 38 10.74 11.56 -7.90
CA PHE A 38 10.28 11.18 -6.55
C PHE A 38 8.88 11.70 -6.24
N SER A 39 8.56 12.93 -6.66
CA SER A 39 7.23 13.54 -6.43
C SER A 39 6.17 12.88 -7.31
N VAL A 40 6.51 12.55 -8.56
CA VAL A 40 5.62 11.85 -9.50
C VAL A 40 5.38 10.42 -9.02
N ASN A 41 6.41 9.69 -8.59
CA ASN A 41 6.25 8.33 -8.08
C ASN A 41 5.40 8.32 -6.80
N ALA A 42 5.68 9.22 -5.84
CA ALA A 42 4.85 9.34 -4.64
C ALA A 42 3.39 9.67 -4.98
N TRP A 43 3.15 10.54 -5.96
CA TRP A 43 1.79 10.86 -6.41
C TRP A 43 1.09 9.66 -7.08
N ILE A 44 1.80 8.89 -7.91
CA ILE A 44 1.29 7.66 -8.53
C ILE A 44 0.95 6.63 -7.45
N ASP A 45 1.83 6.43 -6.48
CA ASP A 45 1.64 5.48 -5.39
C ASP A 45 0.39 5.83 -4.57
N HIS A 46 0.24 7.11 -4.21
CA HIS A 46 -0.96 7.60 -3.51
C HIS A 46 -2.23 7.40 -4.34
N SER A 47 -2.19 7.68 -5.64
CA SER A 47 -3.32 7.48 -6.54
C SER A 47 -3.70 6.00 -6.65
N ARG A 48 -2.73 5.10 -6.74
CA ARG A 48 -2.95 3.66 -6.84
C ARG A 48 -3.47 3.08 -5.52
N ALA A 49 -2.92 3.50 -4.38
CA ALA A 49 -3.43 3.11 -3.07
C ALA A 49 -4.88 3.57 -2.88
N ARG A 50 -5.20 4.82 -3.27
CA ARG A 50 -6.57 5.34 -3.23
C ARG A 50 -7.53 4.49 -4.05
N GLU A 51 -7.16 4.19 -5.29
CA GLU A 51 -7.98 3.36 -6.18
C GLU A 51 -8.17 1.95 -5.63
N THR A 52 -7.11 1.36 -5.08
CA THR A 52 -7.15 0.03 -4.44
C THR A 52 -8.14 0.00 -3.29
N VAL A 53 -8.11 1.00 -2.39
CA VAL A 53 -9.05 1.09 -1.26
C VAL A 53 -10.49 1.28 -1.73
N VAL A 54 -10.71 2.08 -2.78
CA VAL A 54 -12.04 2.29 -3.37
C VAL A 54 -12.59 1.00 -4.00
N GLN A 55 -11.79 0.29 -4.79
CA GLN A 55 -12.20 -0.97 -5.41
C GLN A 55 -12.45 -2.06 -4.37
N TRP A 56 -11.60 -2.13 -3.35
CA TRP A 56 -11.77 -3.06 -2.24
C TRP A 56 -13.07 -2.79 -1.47
N HIS A 57 -13.38 -1.52 -1.16
CA HIS A 57 -14.65 -1.13 -0.56
C HIS A 57 -15.85 -1.51 -1.43
N GLN A 58 -15.77 -1.27 -2.75
CA GLN A 58 -16.81 -1.67 -3.69
C GLN A 58 -17.03 -3.19 -3.70
N ALA A 59 -15.96 -3.98 -3.69
CA ALA A 59 -16.05 -5.45 -3.64
C ALA A 59 -16.69 -5.93 -2.31
N ILE A 60 -16.33 -5.33 -1.17
CA ILE A 60 -16.98 -5.60 0.12
C ILE A 60 -18.48 -5.31 0.02
N ARG A 61 -18.85 -4.17 -0.58
CA ARG A 61 -20.24 -3.75 -0.76
C ARG A 61 -21.04 -4.62 -1.72
N ALA A 62 -20.39 -5.19 -2.72
CA ALA A 62 -20.97 -6.14 -3.66
C ALA A 62 -21.07 -7.56 -3.07
N GLY A 63 -20.41 -7.84 -1.93
CA GLY A 63 -20.33 -9.17 -1.34
C GLY A 63 -19.43 -10.12 -2.13
N GLU A 64 -18.54 -9.59 -2.97
CA GLU A 64 -17.59 -10.36 -3.79
C GLU A 64 -16.38 -10.77 -2.95
N TRP A 65 -16.60 -11.60 -1.93
CA TRP A 65 -15.60 -11.89 -0.90
C TRP A 65 -14.34 -12.59 -1.43
N ASP A 66 -14.43 -13.33 -2.52
CA ASP A 66 -13.26 -13.87 -3.23
C ASP A 66 -12.36 -12.76 -3.78
N VAL A 67 -12.95 -11.69 -4.31
CA VAL A 67 -12.23 -10.52 -4.83
C VAL A 67 -11.66 -9.72 -3.66
N VAL A 68 -12.45 -9.50 -2.61
CA VAL A 68 -12.01 -8.82 -1.37
C VAL A 68 -10.78 -9.50 -0.78
N HIS A 69 -10.80 -10.84 -0.67
CA HIS A 69 -9.67 -11.64 -0.20
C HIS A 69 -8.45 -11.51 -1.13
N GLY A 70 -8.65 -11.44 -2.45
CA GLY A 70 -7.58 -11.24 -3.43
C GLY A 70 -6.79 -9.93 -3.30
N PHE A 71 -7.39 -8.88 -2.71
CA PHE A 71 -6.67 -7.64 -2.37
C PHE A 71 -5.79 -7.79 -1.14
N CYS A 72 -6.03 -8.77 -0.28
CA CYS A 72 -5.32 -8.98 0.96
C CYS A 72 -4.01 -9.74 0.74
N ALA A 73 -2.95 -9.36 1.44
CA ALA A 73 -1.72 -10.13 1.43
C ALA A 73 -1.92 -11.47 2.18
N PRO A 74 -1.25 -12.55 1.75
CA PRO A 74 -1.24 -13.81 2.50
C PRO A 74 -0.78 -13.57 3.95
N GLY A 75 -1.48 -14.15 4.92
CA GLY A 75 -1.18 -13.96 6.35
C GLY A 75 -1.70 -12.65 6.96
N LEU A 76 -2.56 -11.89 6.25
CA LEU A 76 -3.30 -10.76 6.84
C LEU A 76 -4.09 -11.18 8.09
N LEU A 77 -4.67 -12.38 8.03
CA LEU A 77 -5.41 -12.97 9.12
C LEU A 77 -4.58 -14.12 9.69
N PRO A 78 -4.46 -14.24 11.02
CA PRO A 78 -3.84 -15.40 11.61
C PRO A 78 -4.62 -16.63 11.14
N SER A 79 -3.95 -17.52 10.40
CA SER A 79 -4.50 -18.84 10.19
C SER A 79 -4.57 -19.49 11.57
N GLU A 80 -5.77 -19.85 12.02
CA GLU A 80 -5.90 -20.82 13.09
C GLU A 80 -5.30 -22.13 12.57
N GLU A 81 -3.98 -22.26 12.61
CA GLU A 81 -3.32 -23.54 12.68
C GLU A 81 -3.68 -24.05 14.06
N VAL A 82 -4.84 -24.70 14.16
CA VAL A 82 -5.14 -25.47 15.34
C VAL A 82 -4.08 -26.57 15.34
N GLU A 83 -3.04 -26.40 16.16
CA GLU A 83 -2.21 -27.50 16.63
C GLU A 83 -3.14 -28.46 17.40
N PHE A 84 -3.90 -29.26 16.65
CA PHE A 84 -4.45 -30.49 17.18
C PHE A 84 -3.27 -31.44 17.29
N ASP A 85 -2.65 -31.42 18.47
CA ASP A 85 -1.82 -32.52 18.96
C ASP A 85 -2.77 -33.71 19.23
N ASP A 86 -3.28 -34.32 18.16
CA ASP A 86 -4.11 -35.52 18.20
C ASP A 86 -3.25 -36.71 17.77
N PRO A 87 -2.78 -37.55 18.71
CA PRO A 87 -2.09 -38.77 18.36
C PRO A 87 -3.15 -39.83 18.01
N ASP A 88 -3.00 -40.39 16.80
CA ASP A 88 -3.80 -41.47 16.22
C ASP A 88 -5.12 -41.07 15.55
N HIS A 89 -5.03 -40.55 14.31
CA HIS A 89 -6.01 -40.93 13.29
C HIS A 89 -5.37 -41.05 11.90
N ASP A 90 -5.64 -42.20 11.26
CA ASP A 90 -5.19 -42.59 9.94
C ASP A 90 -5.37 -41.48 8.90
N GLY A 91 -4.28 -41.24 8.18
CA GLY A 91 -4.13 -40.07 7.33
C GLY A 91 -5.19 -39.93 6.25
N HIS A 92 -5.82 -38.75 6.23
CA HIS A 92 -6.14 -37.97 5.04
C HIS A 92 -6.38 -36.52 5.49
N GLN A 93 -5.30 -35.79 5.79
CA GLN A 93 -5.37 -34.35 6.04
C GLN A 93 -5.65 -33.64 4.70
N HIS A 94 -6.93 -33.55 4.34
CA HIS A 94 -7.41 -32.70 3.26
C HIS A 94 -7.83 -31.34 3.82
N ASP A 95 -6.90 -30.62 4.46
CA ASP A 95 -7.03 -29.17 4.56
C ASP A 95 -6.79 -28.60 3.17
N SER A 96 -7.82 -28.65 2.33
CA SER A 96 -7.75 -28.14 0.97
C SER A 96 -7.50 -26.63 1.01
N VAL A 97 -6.77 -26.12 0.02
CA VAL A 97 -6.53 -24.68 -0.18
C VAL A 97 -7.85 -23.89 -0.16
N GLU A 98 -8.93 -24.48 -0.65
CA GLU A 98 -10.28 -23.89 -0.61
C GLU A 98 -10.85 -23.78 0.81
N SER A 99 -10.61 -24.77 1.68
CA SER A 99 -11.04 -24.73 3.08
C SER A 99 -10.36 -23.59 3.84
N ARG A 100 -9.03 -23.43 3.66
CA ARG A 100 -8.27 -22.32 4.24
C ARG A 100 -8.73 -20.96 3.71
N LYS A 101 -9.01 -20.84 2.41
CA LYS A 101 -9.52 -19.60 1.83
C LYS A 101 -10.88 -19.21 2.42
N LEU A 102 -11.79 -20.18 2.59
CA LEU A 102 -13.10 -19.95 3.17
C LEU A 102 -13.03 -19.49 4.64
N SER A 103 -12.12 -20.07 5.43
CA SER A 103 -11.92 -19.65 6.83
C SER A 103 -11.34 -18.23 6.92
N GLU A 104 -10.38 -17.89 6.06
CA GLU A 104 -9.83 -16.54 5.97
C GLU A 104 -10.89 -15.51 5.54
N ILE A 105 -11.72 -15.83 4.54
CA ILE A 105 -12.84 -14.96 4.15
C ILE A 105 -13.79 -14.72 5.32
N LYS A 106 -14.13 -15.76 6.09
CA LYS A 106 -15.00 -15.64 7.25
C LYS A 106 -14.38 -14.76 8.33
N ALA A 107 -13.11 -14.97 8.67
CA ALA A 107 -12.40 -14.13 9.62
C ALA A 107 -12.31 -12.66 9.16
N LEU A 108 -12.15 -12.42 7.85
CA LEU A 108 -12.16 -11.07 7.27
C LEU A 108 -13.52 -10.38 7.48
N GLN A 109 -14.62 -11.09 7.26
CA GLN A 109 -15.99 -10.58 7.46
C GLN A 109 -16.27 -10.23 8.93
N GLU A 110 -15.61 -10.89 9.87
CA GLU A 110 -15.81 -10.69 11.30
C GLU A 110 -15.02 -9.49 11.85
N LEU A 111 -14.00 -8.99 11.14
CA LEU A 111 -13.22 -7.82 11.56
C LEU A 111 -14.12 -6.57 11.73
N PRO A 112 -14.08 -5.88 12.89
CA PRO A 112 -14.88 -4.68 13.12
C PRO A 112 -14.69 -3.59 12.05
N ALA A 113 -13.45 -3.40 11.57
CA ALA A 113 -13.13 -2.47 10.51
C ALA A 113 -13.82 -2.84 9.17
N VAL A 114 -13.77 -4.12 8.78
CA VAL A 114 -14.43 -4.61 7.54
C VAL A 114 -15.95 -4.51 7.66
N ARG A 115 -16.51 -4.86 8.84
CA ARG A 115 -17.95 -4.69 9.12
C ARG A 115 -18.39 -3.24 9.00
N SER A 116 -17.56 -2.29 9.43
CA SER A 116 -17.81 -0.85 9.33
C SER A 116 -17.83 -0.38 7.88
N LEU A 117 -16.87 -0.82 7.07
CA LEU A 117 -16.82 -0.55 5.65
C LEU A 117 -18.02 -1.17 4.91
N ALA A 118 -18.40 -2.40 5.26
CA ALA A 118 -19.55 -3.08 4.70
C ALA A 118 -20.88 -2.37 5.02
N ALA A 119 -21.04 -1.87 6.24
CA ALA A 119 -22.21 -1.11 6.64
C ALA A 119 -22.34 0.24 5.92
N CYS A 120 -21.25 0.74 5.34
CA CYS A 120 -21.18 2.10 4.83
C CYS A 120 -21.22 2.18 3.30
N ASN A 121 -22.18 2.91 2.73
CA ASN A 121 -22.36 3.02 1.27
C ASN A 121 -21.24 3.84 0.60
N LYS A 122 -20.62 4.76 1.34
CA LYS A 122 -19.65 5.71 0.80
C LYS A 122 -18.61 5.99 1.86
N ILE A 123 -17.35 5.89 1.47
CA ILE A 123 -16.21 6.17 2.33
C ILE A 123 -15.54 7.47 1.93
N THR A 124 -14.82 8.08 2.88
CA THR A 124 -13.91 9.19 2.62
C THR A 124 -12.50 8.77 2.99
N ILE A 125 -11.57 8.87 2.04
CA ILE A 125 -10.14 8.67 2.33
C ILE A 125 -9.59 10.02 2.77
N SER A 126 -9.23 10.10 4.05
CA SER A 126 -8.91 11.34 4.74
C SER A 126 -7.42 11.62 4.77
N ASP A 127 -6.59 10.58 4.81
CA ASP A 127 -5.14 10.71 4.71
C ASP A 127 -4.49 9.51 4.02
N ILE A 128 -3.33 9.76 3.40
CA ILE A 128 -2.44 8.75 2.82
C ILE A 128 -1.01 9.16 3.15
N VAL A 129 -0.37 8.43 4.07
CA VAL A 129 1.00 8.69 4.53
C VAL A 129 1.87 7.46 4.37
N ARG A 130 3.20 7.63 4.41
CA ARG A 130 4.10 6.47 4.46
C ARG A 130 3.99 5.81 5.84
N GLY A 131 3.98 4.48 5.84
CA GLY A 131 4.02 3.69 7.06
C GLY A 131 5.24 4.02 7.93
N ASP A 132 5.08 3.78 9.22
CA ASP A 132 6.11 4.01 10.23
C ASP A 132 7.23 2.96 10.19
N GLN A 133 8.06 2.88 11.23
CA GLN A 133 9.15 1.91 11.29
C GLN A 133 8.67 0.45 11.25
N GLN A 134 7.47 0.14 11.76
CA GLN A 134 6.92 -1.22 11.74
C GLN A 134 6.49 -1.62 10.32
N PHE A 135 6.00 -0.66 9.53
CA PHE A 135 5.52 -0.89 8.16
C PHE A 135 6.32 -0.10 7.12
N GLN A 136 7.65 -0.12 7.21
CA GLN A 136 8.50 0.60 6.24
C GLN A 136 8.21 0.18 4.79
N GLY A 137 8.04 1.17 3.93
CA GLY A 137 7.74 0.97 2.50
C GLY A 137 6.26 0.80 2.18
N SER A 138 5.40 0.65 3.20
CA SER A 138 3.95 0.67 3.01
C SER A 138 3.39 2.09 2.95
N LEU A 139 2.15 2.19 2.47
CA LEU A 139 1.29 3.36 2.65
C LEU A 139 0.23 3.06 3.70
N HIS A 140 0.11 3.93 4.69
CA HIS A 140 -0.98 3.96 5.65
C HIS A 140 -2.07 4.89 5.12
N VAL A 141 -3.29 4.35 5.02
CA VAL A 141 -4.48 5.03 4.50
C VAL A 141 -5.54 5.05 5.57
N THR A 142 -6.00 6.25 5.93
CA THR A 142 -7.07 6.44 6.91
C THR A 142 -8.38 6.69 6.18
N VAL A 143 -9.39 5.88 6.52
CA VAL A 143 -10.71 5.87 5.89
C VAL A 143 -11.77 6.22 6.92
N ASP A 144 -12.50 7.31 6.67
CA ASP A 144 -13.65 7.71 7.48
C ASP A 144 -14.95 7.14 6.91
N VAL A 145 -15.76 6.57 7.81
CA VAL A 145 -17.11 6.04 7.54
C VAL A 145 -18.19 6.79 8.33
N ASN A 146 -17.86 7.97 8.86
CA ASN A 146 -18.71 8.82 9.70
C ASN A 146 -20.01 9.30 9.02
N GLU A 147 -20.07 9.38 7.69
CA GLU A 147 -21.29 9.76 6.94
C GLU A 147 -22.37 8.67 6.97
N CYS A 148 -22.03 7.46 7.42
CA CYS A 148 -22.95 6.34 7.46
C CYS A 148 -23.70 6.29 8.78
N LYS A 149 -25.03 6.22 8.70
CA LYS A 149 -25.90 5.99 9.87
C LYS A 149 -25.67 4.58 10.39
N GLN A 150 -24.71 4.41 11.27
CA GLN A 150 -24.51 3.18 12.01
C GLN A 150 -25.59 3.07 13.09
N ASN A 151 -26.10 1.86 13.32
CA ASN A 151 -26.93 1.63 14.48
C ASN A 151 -26.05 1.81 15.73
N PRO A 152 -26.46 2.63 16.71
CA PRO A 152 -25.65 2.91 17.90
C PRO A 152 -25.37 1.65 18.75
N GLU A 153 -26.08 0.55 18.50
CA GLU A 153 -25.88 -0.74 19.17
C GLU A 153 -24.71 -1.57 18.61
N ASP A 154 -24.25 -1.30 17.39
CA ASP A 154 -23.23 -2.13 16.73
C ASP A 154 -21.78 -1.78 17.13
N ALA A 155 -21.56 -0.66 17.85
CA ALA A 155 -20.26 -0.19 18.36
C ALA A 155 -19.11 -0.31 17.33
N LEU A 156 -19.41 -0.03 16.06
CA LEU A 156 -18.47 -0.15 14.95
C LEU A 156 -17.55 1.07 14.88
N PRO A 157 -16.26 0.89 14.50
CA PRO A 157 -15.36 2.02 14.32
C PRO A 157 -15.86 2.97 13.22
N LEU A 158 -15.67 4.27 13.45
CA LEU A 158 -15.99 5.34 12.49
C LEU A 158 -14.82 5.69 11.57
N THR A 159 -13.63 5.20 11.91
CA THR A 159 -12.41 5.37 11.15
C THR A 159 -11.69 4.03 11.08
N VAL A 160 -11.20 3.68 9.89
CA VAL A 160 -10.51 2.43 9.59
C VAL A 160 -9.13 2.76 9.02
N ASP A 161 -8.11 2.16 9.60
CA ASP A 161 -6.74 2.30 9.16
C ASP A 161 -6.31 1.08 8.34
N LEU A 162 -5.79 1.34 7.15
CA LEU A 162 -5.34 0.34 6.19
C LEU A 162 -3.85 0.54 5.92
N TRP A 163 -3.08 -0.55 5.91
CA TRP A 163 -1.72 -0.53 5.41
C TRP A 163 -1.66 -1.28 4.10
N LEU A 164 -1.10 -0.64 3.08
CA LEU A 164 -0.96 -1.19 1.75
C LEU A 164 0.53 -1.27 1.38
N ASN A 165 0.93 -2.39 0.81
CA ASN A 165 2.27 -2.55 0.28
C ASN A 165 2.24 -2.80 -1.23
N GLN A 166 3.24 -2.29 -1.93
CA GLN A 166 3.43 -2.57 -3.34
C GLN A 166 4.08 -3.94 -3.51
N LYS A 167 3.53 -4.74 -4.42
CA LYS A 167 4.10 -6.02 -4.81
C LYS A 167 4.11 -6.14 -6.33
N THR A 168 5.18 -6.70 -6.86
CA THR A 168 5.23 -7.16 -8.26
C THR A 168 4.71 -8.58 -8.33
N GLN A 169 3.74 -8.83 -9.20
CA GLN A 169 3.14 -10.14 -9.44
C GLN A 169 3.12 -10.45 -10.93
N GLU A 170 3.34 -11.71 -11.28
CA GLU A 170 3.25 -12.20 -12.64
C GLU A 170 1.78 -12.53 -12.96
N GLU A 171 1.19 -11.80 -13.91
CA GLU A 171 -0.21 -11.94 -14.33
C GLU A 171 -0.28 -12.30 -15.82
N PRO A 172 -1.31 -13.03 -16.28
CA PRO A 172 -1.51 -13.28 -17.70
C PRO A 172 -1.57 -11.97 -18.50
N GLU A 173 -0.93 -11.92 -19.66
CA GLU A 173 -1.09 -10.81 -20.58
C GLU A 173 -2.56 -10.71 -21.05
N VAL A 174 -3.08 -9.48 -21.14
CA VAL A 174 -4.46 -9.24 -21.58
C VAL A 174 -4.44 -8.79 -23.04
N GLY A 175 -4.96 -9.61 -23.95
CA GLY A 175 -5.03 -9.33 -25.38
C GLY A 175 -5.57 -10.50 -26.19
N LYS A 176 -6.07 -10.24 -27.40
CA LYS A 176 -6.71 -11.25 -28.27
C LYS A 176 -5.80 -12.43 -28.63
N ASP A 177 -4.49 -12.28 -28.49
CA ASP A 177 -3.46 -13.28 -28.81
C ASP A 177 -2.42 -13.42 -27.68
N ALA A 178 -2.78 -13.06 -26.45
CA ALA A 178 -1.87 -13.11 -25.31
C ALA A 178 -1.68 -14.55 -24.81
N ALA A 179 -0.44 -15.06 -24.92
CA ALA A 179 -0.03 -16.37 -24.39
C ALA A 179 1.12 -16.25 -23.38
N GLY A 180 1.51 -15.03 -23.02
CA GLY A 180 2.57 -14.71 -22.08
C GLY A 180 2.05 -14.27 -20.72
N PHE A 181 2.98 -14.12 -19.78
CA PHE A 181 2.74 -13.48 -18.50
C PHE A 181 3.54 -12.18 -18.44
N GLN A 182 3.00 -11.19 -17.75
CA GLN A 182 3.62 -9.89 -17.51
C GLN A 182 3.74 -9.61 -16.01
N ASN A 183 4.83 -8.95 -15.63
CA ASN A 183 4.98 -8.44 -14.27
C ASN A 183 4.17 -7.16 -14.12
N VAL A 184 3.16 -7.20 -13.26
CA VAL A 184 2.34 -6.05 -12.90
C VAL A 184 2.63 -5.64 -11.46
N GLU A 185 2.58 -4.34 -11.20
CA GLU A 185 2.65 -3.80 -9.85
C GLU A 185 1.24 -3.66 -9.29
N ILE A 186 0.98 -4.38 -8.19
CA ILE A 186 -0.28 -4.34 -7.46
C ILE A 186 -0.05 -3.78 -6.05
N TRP A 187 -1.09 -3.20 -5.48
CA TRP A 187 -1.11 -2.79 -4.08
C TRP A 187 -1.96 -3.77 -3.29
N GLN A 188 -1.39 -4.36 -2.24
CA GLN A 188 -2.06 -5.34 -1.40
C GLN A 188 -2.28 -4.78 0.00
N ILE A 189 -3.42 -5.07 0.59
CA ILE A 189 -3.74 -4.72 1.97
C ILE A 189 -3.04 -5.72 2.89
N ILE A 190 -2.12 -5.21 3.71
CA ILE A 190 -1.29 -6.00 4.62
C ILE A 190 -1.74 -5.90 6.09
N ARG A 191 -2.60 -4.92 6.42
CA ARG A 191 -3.20 -4.76 7.74
C ARG A 191 -4.48 -3.93 7.67
N VAL A 192 -5.45 -4.25 8.52
CA VAL A 192 -6.74 -3.56 8.65
C VAL A 192 -7.06 -3.43 10.13
N ASP A 193 -7.04 -2.21 10.65
CA ASP A 193 -7.32 -1.95 12.06
C ASP A 193 -8.48 -0.95 12.23
N PRO A 194 -9.29 -1.07 13.30
CA PRO A 194 -10.11 0.04 13.76
C PRO A 194 -9.20 1.16 14.29
N SER A 195 -9.52 2.42 13.99
CA SER A 195 -8.86 3.55 14.64
C SER A 195 -9.46 3.77 16.04
N GLU A 196 -8.61 4.14 17.02
CA GLU A 196 -9.00 4.38 18.43
C GLU A 196 -9.94 5.59 18.62
#